data_AF-A0A534N334-F1
#
_entry.id   AF-A0A534N334-F1
#
_cell.length_a   1.000
_cell.length_b   1.000
_cell.length_c   1.000
_cell.angle_alpha   90.00
_cell.angle_beta   90.00
_cell.angle_gamma   90.00
#
_symmetry.space_group_name_H-M   'P 1'
#
loop_
_entity.id
_entity.type
_entity.pdbx_description
1 polymer ?
#
loop_
_entity_poly.entity_id
_entity_poly.type
_entity_poly.pdbx_seq_one_letter_code
_entity_poly.pdbx_strand_id
1 'polypeptide(L)' 'MAEQNIYRRIDSDPERLDTYRNWQAAQKIPIVRGFFVEDVRAVEVGPWELKGGLGAFIQRCLRL' A
#
# COMPACT_ATOMS: atom_id res chain seq x y z
N MET A 1 18.15 -9.57 19.85
CA MET A 1 17.11 -9.07 20.79
C MET A 1 16.83 -7.56 20.68
N ALA A 2 17.77 -6.71 20.23
CA ALA A 2 17.54 -5.27 20.05
C ALA A 2 16.77 -4.90 18.75
N GLU A 3 16.76 -5.80 17.77
CA GLU A 3 16.23 -5.52 16.42
C GLU A 3 14.70 -5.47 16.35
N GLN A 4 13.99 -6.16 17.25
CA GLN A 4 12.52 -6.13 17.28
C GLN A 4 11.97 -4.80 17.86
N ASN A 5 12.79 -4.09 18.65
CA ASN A 5 12.39 -2.85 19.33
C ASN A 5 12.45 -1.62 18.40
N ILE A 6 13.37 -1.61 17.44
CA ILE A 6 13.48 -0.54 16.43
C ILE A 6 12.32 -0.58 15.43
N TYR A 7 11.83 -1.77 15.05
CA TYR A 7 10.74 -1.87 14.08
C TYR A 7 9.40 -1.38 14.64
N ARG A 8 9.11 -1.66 15.91
CA ARG A 8 7.88 -1.21 16.59
C ARG A 8 7.76 0.32 16.66
N ARG A 9 8.88 1.05 16.68
CA ARG A 9 8.89 2.52 16.78
C ARG A 9 8.60 3.23 15.45
N ILE A 10 8.92 2.60 14.32
CA ILE A 10 8.80 3.24 12.99
C ILE A 10 7.34 3.39 12.57
N ASP A 11 6.48 2.44 12.94
CA ASP A 11 5.04 2.49 12.64
C ASP A 11 4.22 3.34 13.63
N SER A 12 4.78 3.63 14.82
CA SER A 12 4.08 4.32 15.90
C SER A 12 4.43 5.80 16.03
N ASP A 13 5.19 6.36 15.09
CA ASP A 13 5.52 7.79 15.07
C ASP A 13 4.43 8.56 14.31
N PRO A 14 3.54 9.29 15.02
CA PRO A 14 2.45 10.04 14.39
C PRO A 14 2.96 11.19 13.50
N GLU A 15 4.24 11.59 13.59
CA GLU A 15 4.83 12.61 12.74
C GLU A 15 5.36 12.08 11.40
N ARG A 16 5.43 10.75 11.22
CA ARG A 16 5.91 10.16 9.96
C ARG A 16 4.83 10.27 8.88
N LEU A 17 4.77 11.44 8.26
CA LEU A 17 3.94 11.72 7.09
C LEU A 17 4.33 10.82 5.92
N ASP A 18 3.56 9.75 5.72
CA ASP A 18 3.63 8.93 4.51
C ASP A 18 2.84 9.61 3.38
N THR A 19 3.48 10.60 2.77
CA THR A 19 2.91 11.40 1.67
C THR A 19 2.45 10.53 0.50
N TYR A 20 3.14 9.42 0.24
CA TYR A 20 2.77 8.47 -0.78
C TYR A 20 1.49 7.72 -0.43
N ARG A 21 1.37 7.18 0.79
CA ARG A 21 0.12 6.53 1.24
C ARG A 21 -1.08 7.49 1.20
N ASN A 22 -0.88 8.74 1.64
CA ASN A 22 -1.94 9.74 1.62
C ASN A 22 -2.39 10.04 0.19
N TRP A 23 -1.43 10.20 -0.72
CA TRP A 23 -1.72 10.37 -2.15
C TRP A 23 -2.42 9.14 -2.75
N GLN A 24 -1.98 7.92 -2.42
CA GLN A 24 -2.60 6.68 -2.88
C GLN A 24 -4.05 6.56 -2.42
N ALA A 25 -4.32 6.86 -1.14
CA ALA A 25 -5.67 6.86 -0.60
C ALA A 25 -6.58 7.87 -1.30
N ALA A 26 -6.03 9.03 -1.69
CA ALA A 26 -6.76 10.05 -2.45
C ALA A 26 -7.11 9.62 -3.88
N GLN A 27 -6.42 8.61 -4.46
CA GLN A 27 -6.72 8.13 -5.82
C GLN A 27 -8.00 7.30 -5.91
N LYS A 28 -8.55 6.82 -4.78
CA LYS A 28 -9.79 6.03 -4.70
C LYS A 28 -9.79 4.75 -5.55
N ILE A 29 -8.62 4.22 -5.89
CA ILE A 29 -8.47 2.94 -6.59
C ILE A 29 -8.15 1.81 -5.59
N PRO A 30 -8.52 0.55 -5.91
CA PRO A 30 -8.25 -0.59 -5.04
C PRO A 30 -6.76 -0.72 -4.69
N ILE A 31 -6.46 -1.01 -3.42
CA ILE A 31 -5.10 -1.25 -2.93
C ILE A 31 -4.99 -2.71 -2.46
N VAL A 32 -4.38 -3.55 -3.29
CA VAL A 32 -4.07 -4.93 -2.94
C VAL A 32 -2.82 -4.95 -2.07
N ARG A 33 -2.97 -5.45 -0.84
CA ARG A 33 -1.88 -5.65 0.11
C ARG A 33 -1.64 -7.14 0.28
N GLY A 34 -0.42 -7.59 0.05
CA GLY A 34 -0.06 -9.00 0.19
C GLY A 34 1.43 -9.21 0.02
N PHE A 35 1.89 -10.44 0.28
CA PHE A 35 3.27 -10.83 0.01
C PHE A 35 3.46 -11.21 -1.47
N PHE A 36 2.45 -11.85 -2.03
CA PHE A 36 2.44 -12.40 -3.37
C PHE A 36 1.04 -12.25 -3.98
N VAL A 37 0.98 -11.95 -5.28
CA VAL A 37 -0.24 -11.95 -6.08
C VAL A 37 -0.07 -13.06 -7.10
N GLU A 38 -0.93 -14.07 -7.01
CA GLU A 38 -0.84 -15.29 -7.84
C GLU A 38 -1.15 -15.02 -9.31
N ASP A 39 -2.20 -14.23 -9.60
CA ASP A 39 -2.49 -13.72 -10.93
C ASP A 39 -2.87 -12.23 -10.86
N VAL A 40 -2.07 -11.39 -11.51
CA VAL A 40 -2.29 -9.94 -11.56
C VAL A 40 -3.54 -9.58 -12.37
N ARG A 41 -3.96 -10.43 -13.30
CA ARG A 41 -5.16 -10.19 -14.13
C ARG A 41 -6.46 -10.41 -13.37
N ALA A 42 -6.41 -11.15 -12.26
CA ALA A 42 -7.56 -11.41 -11.40
C ALA A 42 -7.76 -10.32 -10.34
N VAL A 43 -6.86 -9.34 -10.27
CA VAL A 43 -6.93 -8.25 -9.29
C VAL A 43 -8.10 -7.33 -9.63
N GLU A 44 -8.88 -6.99 -8.60
CA GLU A 44 -9.92 -5.98 -8.69
C GLU A 44 -9.31 -4.63 -9.09
N VAL A 45 -9.83 -4.05 -10.18
CA VAL A 45 -9.42 -2.74 -10.69
C VAL A 45 -10.58 -1.76 -10.61
N GLY A 46 -10.28 -0.54 -10.22
CA GLY A 46 -11.23 0.57 -10.18
C GLY A 46 -10.92 1.61 -11.26
N PRO A 47 -11.89 2.47 -11.58
CA PRO A 47 -11.66 3.61 -12.47
C PRO A 47 -10.64 4.57 -11.85
N TRP A 48 -9.58 4.88 -12.59
CA TRP A 48 -8.50 5.76 -12.17
C TRP A 48 -8.56 7.08 -12.94
N GLU A 49 -9.20 8.08 -12.33
CA GLU A 49 -9.42 9.42 -12.92
C GLU A 49 -8.14 10.08 -13.45
N LEU A 50 -7.02 9.95 -12.73
CA LEU A 50 -5.74 10.58 -13.11
C LEU A 50 -5.15 10.00 -14.41
N LYS A 51 -5.41 8.72 -14.69
CA LYS A 51 -4.86 8.01 -15.85
C LYS A 51 -5.90 7.75 -16.94
N GLY A 52 -7.19 7.97 -16.67
CA GLY A 52 -8.27 7.75 -17.62
C GLY A 52 -8.54 6.27 -17.94
N GLY A 53 -8.13 5.35 -17.06
CA GLY A 53 -8.25 3.90 -17.28
C GLY A 53 -8.49 3.12 -15.99
N LEU A 54 -8.61 1.81 -16.08
CA LEU A 54 -8.76 0.94 -14.91
C LEU A 54 -7.41 0.67 -14.25
N GLY A 55 -7.36 0.69 -12.92
CA GLY A 55 -6.13 0.46 -12.17
C GLY A 55 -6.33 -0.02 -10.75
N ALA A 56 -5.27 -0.59 -10.20
CA ALA A 56 -5.14 -0.99 -8.80
C ALA A 56 -3.70 -0.79 -8.33
N PHE A 57 -3.52 -0.46 -7.06
CA PHE A 57 -2.20 -0.46 -6.44
C PHE A 57 -1.89 -1.83 -5.87
N ILE A 58 -0.71 -2.37 -6.17
CA ILE A 58 -0.20 -3.59 -5.55
C ILE A 58 0.96 -3.19 -4.65
N GLN A 59 0.77 -3.35 -3.35
CA GLN A 59 1.78 -3.02 -2.36
C GLN A 59 2.21 -4.29 -1.62
N ARG A 60 3.52 -4.53 -1.63
CA ARG A 60 4.09 -5.61 -0.83
C ARG A 60 3.97 -5.21 0.64
N CYS A 61 3.20 -5.96 1.40
CA CYS A 61 3.12 -5.80 2.85
C CYS A 61 3.93 -6.93 3.48
N LEU A 62 5.17 -6.65 3.87
CA LEU A 62 5.90 -7.56 4.76
C LEU A 62 5.52 -7.19 6.19
N ARG A 63 4.57 -7.92 6.76
CA ARG A 63 4.31 -7.91 8.20
C ARG A 63 4.71 -9.28 8.74
N LEU A 64 6.00 -9.42 9.05
CA LEU A 64 6.55 -10.50 9.87
C LEU A 64 6.73 -9.96 11.29
#